data_AF-A0A8K0N990-F1
#
_entry.id   AF-A0A8K0N990-F1
#
_cell.length_a   1.000
_cell.length_b   1.000
_cell.length_c   1.000
_cell.angle_alpha   90.00
_cell.angle_beta   90.00
_cell.angle_gamma   90.00
#
_symmetry.space_group_name_H-M   'P 1'
#
loop_
_entity.id
_entity.type
_entity.pdbx_description
1 polymer ?
#
loop_
_entity_poly.entity_id
_entity_poly.type
_entity_poly.pdbx_seq_one_letter_code
_entity_poly.pdbx_strand_id
1 'polypeptide(L)'
;MELSAGGNFVLRRLAFLLAISSFFQDFEFLDSIFLVYKALTTFPGCYQMFCYEMFNFKITLVPPTGAQQSNATTLKTYAEGYCSMYGICGRRSDGKILNCPYNVPSVKPDELLSLKIQSLCPTITGNVCCTADQFDTLRGQVQQAIPFLVGCPACLRNFLNLFCELSCSPNQSLFINVTSVMKVNDSLTVDGIDFYVTSQYVEELFNSCKDVKFGTMNTRAMDFVGAGAQNYKEWLAFIGHQANPNEPGSPYAIAFQTNLNDLVRIKPMNVTVYSCGDSSLGCSCGDCPSSSVCFDSASPSPHEKQACATRIGHRDKVELSYCA
;
A
#
# COMPACT_ATOMS: atom_id res chain seq x y z
N MET A 1 -29.45 6.74 26.82
CA MET A 1 -28.77 7.96 26.33
C MET A 1 -27.27 7.76 26.55
N GLU A 2 -26.45 7.21 25.62
CA GLU A 2 -26.59 7.10 24.15
C GLU A 2 -26.82 8.45 23.46
N LEU A 3 -26.11 8.89 22.42
CA LEU A 3 -24.89 8.42 21.71
C LEU A 3 -23.93 9.65 21.54
N SER A 4 -22.82 9.70 20.77
CA SER A 4 -22.18 8.78 19.81
C SER A 4 -20.69 9.13 19.63
N ALA A 5 -19.87 8.17 19.17
CA ALA A 5 -18.52 8.42 18.62
C ALA A 5 -18.00 7.31 17.66
N GLY A 6 -18.65 6.14 17.60
CA GLY A 6 -18.14 4.96 16.86
C GLY A 6 -18.49 4.87 15.37
N GLY A 7 -19.28 5.80 14.81
CA GLY A 7 -19.89 5.64 13.48
C GLY A 7 -18.91 5.62 12.30
N ASN A 8 -17.80 6.36 12.38
CA ASN A 8 -16.90 6.57 11.23
C ASN A 8 -16.04 5.34 10.87
N PHE A 9 -15.73 4.45 11.81
CA PHE A 9 -14.90 3.28 11.53
C PHE A 9 -15.69 2.15 10.84
N VAL A 10 -16.95 1.96 11.24
CA VAL A 10 -17.85 0.96 10.65
C VAL A 10 -18.24 1.34 9.21
N LEU A 11 -18.54 2.61 8.94
CA LEU A 11 -18.82 3.08 7.58
C LEU A 11 -17.62 2.88 6.63
N ARG A 12 -16.39 3.16 7.08
CA ARG A 12 -15.17 2.93 6.30
C ARG A 12 -14.95 1.44 5.99
N ARG A 13 -15.21 0.54 6.94
CA ARG A 13 -15.19 -0.92 6.70
C ARG A 13 -16.28 -1.38 5.73
N LEU A 14 -17.48 -0.81 5.80
CA LEU A 14 -18.58 -1.15 4.88
C LEU A 14 -18.26 -0.69 3.44
N ALA A 15 -17.74 0.52 3.27
CA ALA A 15 -17.32 1.04 1.97
C ALA A 15 -16.21 0.18 1.34
N PHE A 16 -15.25 -0.29 2.15
CA PHE A 16 -14.18 -1.20 1.70
C PHE A 16 -14.74 -2.55 1.20
N LEU A 17 -15.69 -3.15 1.93
CA LEU A 17 -16.33 -4.41 1.52
C LEU A 17 -17.21 -4.25 0.26
N LEU A 18 -17.95 -3.15 0.16
CA LEU A 18 -18.80 -2.87 -1.00
C LEU A 18 -17.97 -2.61 -2.27
N ALA A 19 -16.86 -1.88 -2.17
CA ALA A 19 -15.95 -1.64 -3.29
C ALA A 19 -15.30 -2.93 -3.84
N ILE A 20 -15.05 -3.91 -2.97
CA ILE A 20 -14.57 -5.24 -3.39
C ILE A 20 -15.69 -6.00 -4.12
N SER A 21 -16.93 -5.96 -3.62
CA SER A 21 -18.04 -6.71 -4.22
C SER A 21 -18.43 -6.26 -5.65
N SER A 22 -18.18 -5.00 -6.02
CA SER A 22 -18.52 -4.45 -7.34
C SER A 22 -17.43 -4.64 -8.40
N PHE A 23 -16.28 -5.24 -8.07
CA PHE A 23 -15.15 -5.43 -8.99
C PHE A 23 -14.94 -6.90 -9.43
N PHE A 24 -15.53 -7.86 -8.72
CA PHE A 24 -15.51 -9.28 -9.06
C PHE A 24 -16.79 -9.70 -9.78
N GLN A 25 -16.86 -9.44 -11.08
CA GLN A 25 -18.02 -9.84 -11.91
C GLN A 25 -17.68 -10.82 -13.05
N ASP A 26 -16.42 -11.28 -13.13
CA ASP A 26 -15.98 -12.36 -14.02
C ASP A 26 -14.98 -13.31 -13.30
N PHE A 27 -14.93 -14.56 -13.78
CA PHE A 27 -14.11 -15.73 -13.34
C PHE A 27 -14.59 -16.57 -12.13
N GLU A 28 -15.32 -17.64 -12.48
CA GLU A 28 -15.22 -19.03 -11.96
C GLU A 28 -14.84 -19.26 -10.47
N PHE A 29 -15.67 -18.84 -9.51
CA PHE A 29 -15.47 -19.21 -8.10
C PHE A 29 -16.77 -19.51 -7.30
N LEU A 30 -17.83 -19.98 -7.97
CA LEU A 30 -19.16 -20.13 -7.35
C LEU A 30 -19.45 -21.47 -6.65
N ASP A 31 -18.81 -22.58 -7.04
CA ASP A 31 -19.13 -23.90 -6.45
C ASP A 31 -18.67 -24.06 -5.00
N SER A 32 -17.56 -23.41 -4.62
CA SER A 32 -16.97 -23.53 -3.27
C SER A 32 -17.80 -22.81 -2.19
N ILE A 33 -18.51 -21.74 -2.53
CA ILE A 33 -19.25 -20.92 -1.57
C ILE A 33 -20.57 -21.60 -1.17
N PHE A 34 -21.23 -22.28 -2.11
CA PHE A 34 -22.53 -22.91 -1.88
C PHE A 34 -22.45 -24.07 -0.87
N LEU A 35 -21.33 -24.81 -0.85
CA LEU A 35 -21.06 -25.87 0.12
C LEU A 35 -20.90 -25.35 1.55
N VAL A 36 -20.17 -24.25 1.74
CA VAL A 36 -19.96 -23.63 3.07
C VAL A 36 -21.27 -23.07 3.64
N TYR A 37 -22.09 -22.42 2.80
CA TYR A 37 -23.38 -21.86 3.24
C TYR A 37 -24.39 -22.95 3.64
N LYS A 38 -24.37 -24.10 2.96
CA LYS A 38 -25.22 -25.26 3.26
C LYS A 38 -24.80 -26.00 4.52
N ALA A 39 -23.49 -26.03 4.84
CA ALA A 39 -22.98 -26.57 6.09
C ALA A 39 -23.40 -25.73 7.30
N LEU A 40 -23.34 -24.39 7.19
CA LEU A 40 -23.64 -23.46 8.28
C LEU A 40 -25.12 -23.34 8.65
N THR A 41 -26.03 -23.76 7.76
CA THR A 41 -27.49 -23.65 7.96
C THR A 41 -28.14 -24.92 8.54
N THR A 42 -27.39 -26.02 8.72
CA THR A 42 -27.97 -27.33 9.06
C THR A 42 -27.77 -27.77 10.52
N PHE A 43 -26.86 -27.17 11.30
CA PHE A 43 -26.56 -27.61 12.68
C PHE A 43 -26.30 -26.46 13.70
N PRO A 44 -27.34 -25.88 14.32
CA PRO A 44 -27.22 -24.80 15.30
C PRO A 44 -27.05 -25.31 16.75
N GLY A 45 -26.15 -26.26 17.01
CA GLY A 45 -26.14 -27.01 18.29
C GLY A 45 -24.82 -27.54 18.84
N CYS A 46 -23.65 -27.14 18.32
CA CYS A 46 -22.35 -27.75 18.69
C CYS A 46 -21.30 -26.77 19.23
N TYR A 47 -21.70 -25.80 20.07
CA TYR A 47 -20.81 -24.76 20.61
C TYR A 47 -20.44 -24.94 22.10
N GLN A 48 -20.83 -26.03 22.76
CA GLN A 48 -20.79 -26.13 24.23
C GLN A 48 -20.18 -27.43 24.82
N MET A 49 -19.38 -28.22 24.07
CA MET A 49 -18.91 -29.53 24.56
C MET A 49 -17.48 -29.96 24.17
N PHE A 50 -16.53 -29.03 24.10
CA PHE A 50 -15.10 -29.36 23.85
C PHE A 50 -14.08 -28.50 24.65
N CYS A 51 -14.50 -27.89 25.78
CA CYS A 51 -13.63 -27.03 26.60
C CYS A 51 -13.52 -27.47 28.08
N TYR A 52 -13.74 -28.75 28.38
CA TYR A 52 -13.43 -29.34 29.68
C TYR A 52 -12.79 -30.73 29.48
N GLU A 53 -11.97 -31.15 30.46
CA GLU A 53 -11.05 -32.30 30.39
C GLU A 53 -9.82 -32.13 29.48
N MET A 54 -8.76 -31.50 30.02
CA MET A 54 -7.38 -32.02 30.04
C MET A 54 -6.50 -31.27 31.08
N PHE A 55 -7.09 -30.92 32.23
CA PHE A 55 -6.32 -30.45 33.39
C PHE A 55 -5.88 -31.68 34.21
N ASN A 56 -4.67 -32.19 33.96
CA ASN A 56 -3.76 -32.87 34.90
C ASN A 56 -2.72 -33.71 34.15
N PHE A 57 -1.56 -33.14 33.85
CA PHE A 57 -0.35 -33.95 33.64
C PHE A 57 0.86 -33.24 34.26
N LYS A 58 1.43 -33.83 35.32
CA LYS A 58 2.71 -33.38 35.87
C LYS A 58 3.82 -33.79 34.92
N ILE A 59 4.51 -32.81 34.33
CA ILE A 59 5.77 -33.05 33.60
C ILE A 59 6.93 -32.64 34.50
N THR A 60 7.83 -33.58 34.73
CA THR A 60 8.99 -33.45 35.62
C THR A 60 10.03 -32.52 35.00
N LEU A 61 10.45 -31.48 35.72
CA LEU A 61 11.49 -30.56 35.25
C LEU A 61 12.87 -31.24 35.30
N VAL A 62 13.47 -31.46 34.12
CA VAL A 62 14.90 -31.72 33.96
C VAL A 62 15.53 -30.43 33.40
N PRO A 63 16.56 -29.84 34.04
CA PRO A 63 17.15 -28.61 33.57
C PRO A 63 18.09 -28.87 32.38
N PRO A 64 17.86 -28.29 31.19
CA PRO A 64 18.90 -28.25 30.17
C PRO A 64 19.99 -27.28 30.61
N THR A 65 21.20 -27.82 30.75
CA THR A 65 22.44 -27.07 30.94
C THR A 65 22.56 -25.92 29.95
N GLY A 66 23.02 -24.75 30.42
CA GLY A 66 23.13 -23.55 29.60
C GLY A 66 24.00 -23.76 28.35
N ALA A 67 23.39 -23.60 27.17
CA ALA A 67 24.10 -23.43 25.92
C ALA A 67 24.24 -21.93 25.64
N GLN A 68 25.47 -21.50 25.38
CA GLN A 68 25.79 -20.07 25.24
C GLN A 68 25.09 -19.44 24.03
N GLN A 69 24.54 -18.26 24.24
CA GLN A 69 23.94 -17.43 23.20
C GLN A 69 25.05 -16.87 22.30
N SER A 70 25.44 -17.64 21.28
CA SER A 70 26.42 -17.21 20.29
C SER A 70 25.79 -16.15 19.38
N ASN A 71 26.14 -14.88 19.62
CA ASN A 71 25.81 -13.78 18.72
C ASN A 71 26.51 -13.99 17.37
N ALA A 72 25.81 -14.66 16.45
CA ALA A 72 26.17 -14.70 15.05
C ALA A 72 25.92 -13.31 14.43
N THR A 73 26.87 -12.41 14.62
CA THR A 73 26.90 -11.10 13.96
C THR A 73 27.04 -11.33 12.46
N THR A 74 25.91 -11.47 11.77
CA THR A 74 25.84 -11.56 10.31
C THR A 74 26.50 -10.30 9.76
N LEU A 75 27.61 -10.48 9.02
CA LEU A 75 28.40 -9.37 8.51
C LEU A 75 27.54 -8.55 7.52
N LYS A 76 27.02 -7.40 7.97
CA LYS A 76 26.18 -6.53 7.17
C LYS A 76 27.00 -5.94 6.02
N THR A 77 26.83 -6.48 4.82
CA THR A 77 27.42 -5.94 3.60
C THR A 77 26.49 -4.88 3.04
N TYR A 78 27.02 -3.66 2.91
CA TYR A 78 26.37 -2.53 2.23
C TYR A 78 27.09 -2.36 0.89
N ALA A 79 26.52 -2.91 -0.18
CA ALA A 79 27.14 -2.92 -1.51
C ALA A 79 26.10 -2.96 -2.65
N GLU A 80 26.50 -2.51 -3.84
CA GLU A 80 25.73 -2.74 -5.06
C GLU A 80 25.61 -4.26 -5.32
N GLY A 81 24.44 -4.69 -5.78
CA GLY A 81 24.12 -6.09 -6.01
C GLY A 81 23.90 -6.93 -4.75
N TYR A 82 23.71 -6.35 -3.56
CA TYR A 82 23.44 -7.05 -2.30
C TYR A 82 22.08 -6.68 -1.68
N CYS A 83 21.46 -7.68 -1.06
CA CYS A 83 20.20 -7.62 -0.31
C CYS A 83 20.45 -7.46 1.20
N SER A 84 19.51 -6.84 1.91
CA SER A 84 19.45 -6.86 3.39
C SER A 84 18.42 -7.86 3.93
N MET A 85 17.47 -8.26 3.10
CA MET A 85 16.44 -9.26 3.39
C MET A 85 16.24 -10.14 2.15
N TYR A 86 16.09 -11.46 2.33
CA TYR A 86 15.84 -12.36 1.20
C TYR A 86 15.14 -13.65 1.65
N GLY A 87 14.01 -13.99 1.02
CA GLY A 87 13.16 -15.12 1.41
C GLY A 87 12.21 -14.82 2.57
N ILE A 88 11.31 -15.78 2.82
CA ILE A 88 10.29 -15.73 3.89
C ILE A 88 10.72 -16.70 5.00
N CYS A 89 10.81 -16.21 6.23
CA CYS A 89 11.23 -17.00 7.39
C CYS A 89 10.14 -17.19 8.45
N GLY A 90 8.99 -16.53 8.30
CA GLY A 90 7.90 -16.71 9.25
C GLY A 90 6.62 -15.99 8.87
N ARG A 91 5.64 -16.11 9.76
CA ARG A 91 4.31 -15.53 9.63
C ARG A 91 3.80 -15.14 11.01
N ARG A 92 3.25 -13.93 11.13
CA ARG A 92 2.57 -13.46 12.35
C ARG A 92 1.27 -14.23 12.58
N SER A 93 0.72 -14.15 13.79
CA SER A 93 -0.55 -14.79 14.16
C SER A 93 -1.76 -14.31 13.33
N ASP A 94 -1.70 -13.10 12.78
CA ASP A 94 -2.70 -12.52 11.88
C ASP A 94 -2.45 -12.86 10.39
N GLY A 95 -1.56 -13.80 10.10
CA GLY A 95 -1.30 -14.30 8.76
C GLY A 95 -0.29 -13.48 7.94
N LYS A 96 0.15 -12.31 8.43
CA LYS A 96 1.12 -11.48 7.70
C LYS A 96 2.49 -12.16 7.61
N ILE A 97 3.09 -12.09 6.42
CA ILE A 97 4.39 -12.68 6.07
C ILE A 97 5.55 -11.86 6.68
N LEU A 98 6.62 -12.55 7.12
CA LEU A 98 7.85 -11.94 7.62
C LEU A 98 9.06 -12.41 6.80
N ASN A 99 9.88 -11.44 6.38
CA ASN A 99 11.11 -11.67 5.63
C ASN A 99 12.22 -12.26 6.50
N CYS A 100 13.14 -13.01 5.89
CA CYS A 100 14.39 -13.43 6.52
C CYS A 100 15.40 -12.27 6.57
N PRO A 101 16.16 -12.08 7.67
CA PRO A 101 17.21 -11.07 7.80
C PRO A 101 18.52 -11.52 7.12
N TYR A 102 18.44 -12.01 5.88
CA TYR A 102 19.57 -12.58 5.16
C TYR A 102 20.24 -11.55 4.25
N ASN A 103 21.50 -11.23 4.57
CA ASN A 103 22.36 -10.41 3.73
C ASN A 103 23.05 -11.29 2.69
N VAL A 104 22.59 -11.21 1.43
CA VAL A 104 23.01 -12.10 0.33
C VAL A 104 23.19 -11.31 -0.97
N PRO A 105 23.96 -11.81 -1.94
CA PRO A 105 23.94 -11.27 -3.29
C PRO A 105 22.55 -11.34 -3.92
N SER A 106 22.18 -10.30 -4.66
CA SER A 106 20.98 -10.25 -5.50
C SER A 106 20.99 -11.36 -6.55
N VAL A 107 19.83 -11.96 -6.79
CA VAL A 107 19.69 -13.18 -7.59
C VAL A 107 19.05 -12.84 -8.93
N LYS A 108 19.51 -13.45 -10.02
CA LYS A 108 18.84 -13.35 -11.32
C LYS A 108 17.51 -14.10 -11.24
N PRO A 109 16.34 -13.43 -11.45
CA PRO A 109 15.05 -14.11 -11.42
C PRO A 109 14.90 -15.05 -12.63
N ASP A 110 14.03 -16.06 -12.49
CA ASP A 110 13.53 -16.81 -13.65
C ASP A 110 12.66 -15.93 -14.56
N GLU A 111 12.32 -16.43 -15.75
CA GLU A 111 11.57 -15.68 -16.75
C GLU A 111 10.17 -15.28 -16.26
N LEU A 112 9.46 -16.17 -15.57
CA LEU A 112 8.11 -15.93 -15.06
C LEU A 112 8.12 -14.87 -13.95
N LEU A 113 9.08 -14.95 -13.02
CA LEU A 113 9.28 -13.95 -11.98
C LEU A 113 9.72 -12.62 -12.57
N SER A 114 10.59 -12.62 -13.60
CA SER A 114 11.00 -11.40 -14.29
C SER A 114 9.80 -10.68 -14.92
N LEU A 115 8.94 -11.41 -15.65
CA LEU A 115 7.70 -10.87 -16.23
C LEU A 115 6.71 -10.37 -15.15
N LYS A 116 6.54 -11.12 -14.07
CA LYS A 116 5.75 -10.68 -12.89
C LYS A 116 6.29 -9.35 -12.35
N ILE A 117 7.59 -9.24 -12.13
CA ILE A 117 8.24 -8.03 -11.61
C ILE A 117 8.05 -6.85 -12.57
N GLN A 118 8.27 -7.02 -13.89
CA GLN A 118 8.05 -5.95 -14.87
C GLN A 118 6.61 -5.42 -14.86
N SER A 119 5.61 -6.28 -14.63
CA SER A 119 4.20 -5.85 -14.64
C SER A 119 3.83 -4.85 -13.53
N LEU A 120 4.50 -4.94 -12.37
CA LEU A 120 4.23 -4.09 -11.20
C LEU A 120 5.32 -3.02 -11.00
N CYS A 121 6.57 -3.42 -11.19
CA CYS A 121 7.81 -2.73 -10.84
C CYS A 121 8.73 -2.55 -12.07
N PRO A 122 8.31 -1.82 -13.13
CA PRO A 122 9.04 -1.72 -14.39
C PRO A 122 10.39 -0.98 -14.28
N THR A 123 10.68 -0.33 -13.15
CA THR A 123 11.99 0.27 -12.87
C THR A 123 13.03 -0.76 -12.43
N ILE A 124 12.59 -1.91 -11.90
CA ILE A 124 13.47 -2.98 -11.41
C ILE A 124 13.87 -3.86 -12.59
N THR A 125 15.16 -3.94 -12.89
CA THR A 125 15.70 -4.73 -14.01
C THR A 125 16.93 -5.52 -13.59
N GLY A 126 17.19 -6.66 -14.27
CA GLY A 126 18.32 -7.53 -13.97
C GLY A 126 18.08 -8.42 -12.75
N ASN A 127 19.04 -8.42 -11.81
CA ASN A 127 18.94 -9.18 -10.56
C ASN A 127 17.94 -8.53 -9.60
N VAL A 128 17.46 -9.29 -8.61
CA VAL A 128 16.45 -8.85 -7.63
C VAL A 128 16.73 -9.39 -6.23
N CYS A 129 16.16 -8.74 -5.23
CA CYS A 129 16.25 -9.14 -3.81
C CYS A 129 14.95 -9.74 -3.25
N CYS A 130 14.10 -10.28 -4.12
CA CYS A 130 12.84 -10.94 -3.73
C CYS A 130 12.66 -12.29 -4.42
N THR A 131 12.13 -13.27 -3.68
CA THR A 131 11.61 -14.52 -4.24
C THR A 131 10.24 -14.32 -4.88
N ALA A 132 9.75 -15.32 -5.62
CA ALA A 132 8.39 -15.30 -6.18
C ALA A 132 7.30 -15.08 -5.11
N ASP A 133 7.42 -15.75 -3.96
CA ASP A 133 6.46 -15.59 -2.85
C ASP A 133 6.54 -14.21 -2.20
N GLN A 134 7.74 -13.62 -2.09
CA GLN A 134 7.90 -12.24 -1.62
C GLN A 134 7.28 -11.24 -2.60
N PHE A 135 7.44 -11.47 -3.91
CA PHE A 135 6.81 -10.63 -4.93
C PHE A 135 5.28 -10.78 -4.95
N ASP A 136 4.74 -11.99 -4.87
CA ASP A 136 3.30 -12.21 -4.81
C ASP A 136 2.71 -11.63 -3.50
N THR A 137 3.48 -11.63 -2.40
CA THR A 137 3.15 -10.91 -1.14
C THR A 137 3.12 -9.40 -1.33
N LEU A 138 4.16 -8.81 -1.95
CA LEU A 138 4.22 -7.39 -2.29
C LEU A 138 2.98 -6.98 -3.11
N ARG A 139 2.67 -7.74 -4.17
CA ARG A 139 1.52 -7.49 -5.04
C ARG A 139 0.21 -7.46 -4.24
N GLY A 140 -0.03 -8.47 -3.39
CA GLY A 140 -1.24 -8.54 -2.55
C GLY A 140 -1.34 -7.43 -1.49
N GLN A 141 -0.20 -6.89 -1.02
CA GLN A 141 -0.18 -5.75 -0.12
C GLN A 141 -0.51 -4.44 -0.85
N VAL A 142 0.17 -4.12 -1.96
CA VAL A 142 -0.06 -2.87 -2.68
C VAL A 142 -1.43 -2.82 -3.37
N GLN A 143 -1.98 -3.97 -3.78
CA GLN A 143 -3.32 -4.06 -4.40
C GLN A 143 -4.43 -3.45 -3.53
N GLN A 144 -4.29 -3.44 -2.20
CA GLN A 144 -5.25 -2.80 -1.30
C GLN A 144 -5.25 -1.27 -1.37
N ALA A 145 -4.14 -0.66 -1.81
CA ALA A 145 -4.00 0.78 -1.97
C ALA A 145 -4.41 1.26 -3.37
N ILE A 146 -4.29 0.40 -4.40
CA ILE A 146 -4.53 0.76 -5.81
C ILE A 146 -5.88 1.48 -6.03
N PRO A 147 -7.04 0.99 -5.52
CA PRO A 147 -8.34 1.64 -5.76
C PRO A 147 -8.45 3.10 -5.27
N PHE A 148 -7.60 3.52 -4.33
CA PHE A 148 -7.56 4.91 -3.86
C PHE A 148 -6.66 5.79 -4.73
N LEU A 149 -5.67 5.22 -5.41
CA LEU A 149 -4.62 5.95 -6.14
C LEU A 149 -4.82 5.97 -7.67
N VAL A 150 -5.70 5.13 -8.22
CA VAL A 150 -5.96 5.02 -9.68
C VAL A 150 -6.40 6.31 -10.37
N GLY A 151 -6.92 7.31 -9.65
CA GLY A 151 -7.24 8.63 -10.21
C GLY A 151 -6.02 9.39 -10.74
N CYS A 152 -4.80 9.04 -10.30
CA CYS A 152 -3.57 9.71 -10.70
C CYS A 152 -2.45 8.70 -11.00
N PRO A 153 -2.18 8.38 -12.29
CA PRO A 153 -1.17 7.40 -12.70
C PRO A 153 0.23 7.69 -12.18
N ALA A 154 0.65 8.97 -12.14
CA ALA A 154 1.94 9.37 -11.56
C ALA A 154 2.04 9.02 -10.06
N CYS A 155 1.04 9.38 -9.25
CA CYS A 155 0.98 9.04 -7.83
C CYS A 155 1.06 7.52 -7.62
N LEU A 156 0.21 6.76 -8.33
CA LEU A 156 0.19 5.30 -8.25
C LEU A 156 1.55 4.70 -8.63
N ARG A 157 2.20 5.19 -9.69
CA ARG A 157 3.53 4.74 -10.09
C ARG A 157 4.59 5.04 -9.03
N ASN A 158 4.60 6.24 -8.46
CA ASN A 158 5.55 6.62 -7.42
C ASN A 158 5.36 5.78 -6.14
N PHE A 159 4.11 5.59 -5.71
CA PHE A 159 3.75 4.73 -4.57
C PHE A 159 4.22 3.29 -4.78
N LEU A 160 3.96 2.71 -5.96
CA LEU A 160 4.44 1.37 -6.29
C LEU A 160 5.97 1.30 -6.29
N ASN A 161 6.66 2.26 -6.90
CA ASN A 161 8.12 2.29 -6.97
C ASN A 161 8.75 2.26 -5.57
N LEU A 162 8.21 2.97 -4.58
CA LEU A 162 8.70 2.93 -3.19
C LEU A 162 8.73 1.50 -2.60
N PHE A 163 7.62 0.76 -2.75
CA PHE A 163 7.53 -0.61 -2.21
C PHE A 163 8.24 -1.66 -3.08
N CYS A 164 8.34 -1.41 -4.39
CA CYS A 164 9.16 -2.19 -5.33
C CYS A 164 10.65 -2.12 -4.97
N GLU A 165 11.17 -0.92 -4.72
CA GLU A 165 12.56 -0.73 -4.30
C GLU A 165 12.81 -1.33 -2.90
N LEU A 166 11.88 -1.13 -1.95
CA LEU A 166 11.95 -1.75 -0.62
C LEU A 166 12.11 -3.28 -0.71
N SER A 167 11.30 -3.91 -1.56
CA SER A 167 11.13 -5.37 -1.55
C SER A 167 12.08 -6.11 -2.51
N CYS A 168 12.31 -5.56 -3.71
CA CYS A 168 12.90 -6.31 -4.83
C CYS A 168 14.18 -5.68 -5.42
N SER A 169 14.59 -4.48 -5.00
CA SER A 169 15.76 -3.80 -5.59
C SER A 169 17.04 -4.63 -5.52
N PRO A 170 17.84 -4.77 -6.62
CA PRO A 170 19.14 -5.45 -6.57
C PRO A 170 20.13 -4.81 -5.60
N ASN A 171 19.92 -3.54 -5.25
CA ASN A 171 20.81 -2.73 -4.43
C ASN A 171 20.24 -2.46 -3.03
N GLN A 172 19.25 -3.23 -2.59
CA GLN A 172 18.49 -3.04 -1.34
C GLN A 172 19.39 -2.80 -0.11
N SER A 173 20.56 -3.46 -0.02
CA SER A 173 21.48 -3.28 1.11
C SER A 173 22.05 -1.87 1.27
N LEU A 174 22.08 -1.07 0.20
CA LEU A 174 22.61 0.30 0.26
C LEU A 174 21.70 1.27 1.01
N PHE A 175 20.40 0.97 1.10
CA PHE A 175 19.38 1.84 1.68
C PHE A 175 18.43 1.14 2.66
N ILE A 176 18.61 -0.15 2.95
CA ILE A 176 17.90 -0.84 4.04
C ILE A 176 18.88 -1.42 5.04
N ASN A 177 18.68 -1.09 6.32
CA ASN A 177 19.39 -1.69 7.46
C ASN A 177 18.37 -2.41 8.35
N VAL A 178 18.55 -3.72 8.58
CA VAL A 178 17.72 -4.47 9.54
C VAL A 178 18.12 -4.08 10.96
N THR A 179 17.21 -3.45 11.70
CA THR A 179 17.46 -2.90 13.05
C THR A 179 17.09 -3.88 14.16
N SER A 180 15.96 -4.58 14.03
CA SER A 180 15.56 -5.66 14.94
C SER A 180 15.17 -6.94 14.19
N VAL A 181 15.42 -8.06 14.86
CA VAL A 181 14.99 -9.40 14.44
C VAL A 181 14.28 -10.09 15.60
N MET A 182 13.25 -10.86 15.29
CA MET A 182 12.51 -11.67 16.26
C MET A 182 12.53 -13.14 15.86
N LYS A 183 12.28 -14.04 16.82
CA LYS A 183 12.22 -15.49 16.59
C LYS A 183 10.76 -15.95 16.49
N VAL A 184 10.38 -16.54 15.37
CA VAL A 184 9.02 -17.02 15.07
C VAL A 184 9.11 -18.46 14.55
N ASN A 185 8.44 -19.40 15.21
CA ASN A 185 8.47 -20.83 14.87
C ASN A 185 9.90 -21.36 14.62
N ASP A 186 10.77 -21.08 15.59
CA ASP A 186 12.21 -21.34 15.59
C ASP A 186 13.10 -20.64 14.53
N SER A 187 12.50 -19.94 13.57
CA SER A 187 13.20 -19.14 12.55
C SER A 187 13.43 -17.68 12.97
N LEU A 188 14.53 -17.08 12.52
CA LEU A 188 14.79 -15.65 12.68
C LEU A 188 14.10 -14.85 11.56
N THR A 189 13.38 -13.80 11.95
CA THR A 189 12.56 -12.96 11.07
C THR A 189 12.84 -11.49 11.32
N VAL A 190 12.68 -10.66 10.29
CA VAL A 190 12.76 -9.18 10.41
C VAL A 190 11.59 -8.66 11.24
N ASP A 191 11.91 -7.81 12.22
CA ASP A 191 10.94 -7.13 13.10
C ASP A 191 11.02 -5.60 12.98
N GLY A 192 12.15 -5.07 12.50
CA GLY A 192 12.35 -3.65 12.25
C GLY A 192 13.44 -3.38 11.22
N ILE A 193 13.25 -2.34 10.41
CA ILE A 193 14.25 -1.81 9.47
C ILE A 193 14.35 -0.29 9.54
N ASP A 194 15.53 0.25 9.27
CA ASP A 194 15.69 1.61 8.75
C ASP A 194 15.64 1.55 7.21
N PHE A 195 14.90 2.47 6.58
CA PHE A 195 14.87 2.66 5.13
C PHE A 195 15.31 4.09 4.80
N TYR A 196 16.49 4.22 4.21
CA TYR A 196 17.12 5.51 3.88
C TYR A 196 16.65 6.01 2.52
N VAL A 197 15.99 7.15 2.50
CA VAL A 197 15.35 7.75 1.32
C VAL A 197 15.67 9.23 1.26
N THR A 198 15.86 9.82 0.07
CA THR A 198 16.11 11.27 0.01
C THR A 198 14.84 12.05 0.39
N SER A 199 15.01 13.18 1.09
CA SER A 199 13.89 14.07 1.44
C SER A 199 13.15 14.56 0.20
N GLN A 200 13.89 14.91 -0.85
CA GLN A 200 13.33 15.31 -2.14
C GLN A 200 12.43 14.23 -2.73
N TYR A 201 12.89 12.97 -2.80
CA TYR A 201 12.11 11.86 -3.35
C TYR A 201 10.75 11.69 -2.64
N VAL A 202 10.75 11.65 -1.30
CA VAL A 202 9.52 11.43 -0.53
C VAL A 202 8.58 12.65 -0.54
N GLU A 203 9.14 13.86 -0.62
CA GLU A 203 8.37 15.09 -0.73
C GLU A 203 7.71 15.21 -2.12
N GLU A 204 8.42 14.93 -3.20
CA GLU A 204 7.86 14.90 -4.56
C GLU A 204 6.80 13.79 -4.70
N LEU A 205 7.05 12.59 -4.16
CA LEU A 205 6.08 11.49 -4.13
C LEU A 205 4.80 11.93 -3.40
N PHE A 206 4.92 12.44 -2.17
CA PHE A 206 3.76 12.94 -1.41
C PHE A 206 3.01 14.03 -2.17
N ASN A 207 3.73 14.98 -2.76
CA ASN A 207 3.12 16.05 -3.56
C ASN A 207 2.39 15.54 -4.80
N SER A 208 2.83 14.43 -5.41
CA SER A 208 2.10 13.80 -6.52
C SER A 208 0.76 13.17 -6.09
N CYS A 209 0.58 12.86 -4.79
CA CYS A 209 -0.56 12.10 -4.25
C CYS A 209 -1.53 12.92 -3.38
N LYS A 210 -1.10 14.05 -2.80
CA LYS A 210 -1.84 14.76 -1.73
C LYS A 210 -3.24 15.27 -2.11
N ASP A 211 -3.46 15.60 -3.38
CA ASP A 211 -4.71 16.15 -3.90
C ASP A 211 -5.58 15.12 -4.65
N VAL A 212 -5.06 13.90 -4.84
CA VAL A 212 -5.75 12.80 -5.55
C VAL A 212 -7.04 12.42 -4.83
N LYS A 213 -8.11 12.27 -5.61
CA LYS A 213 -9.47 11.98 -5.12
C LYS A 213 -9.79 10.50 -5.22
N PHE A 214 -10.37 9.96 -4.15
CA PHE A 214 -11.09 8.70 -4.26
C PHE A 214 -12.49 8.98 -4.82
N GLY A 215 -12.64 8.79 -6.14
CA GLY A 215 -13.80 9.26 -6.91
C GLY A 215 -15.17 8.86 -6.34
N THR A 216 -15.30 7.65 -5.81
CA THR A 216 -16.56 7.13 -5.23
C THR A 216 -17.07 7.93 -4.02
N MET A 217 -16.18 8.59 -3.27
CA MET A 217 -16.54 9.31 -2.03
C MET A 217 -16.18 10.80 -2.05
N ASN A 218 -15.50 11.29 -3.10
CA ASN A 218 -14.96 12.67 -3.20
C ASN A 218 -14.02 13.09 -2.04
N THR A 219 -13.52 12.12 -1.28
CA THR A 219 -12.52 12.27 -0.22
C THR A 219 -11.11 12.20 -0.82
N ARG A 220 -10.08 12.61 -0.07
CA ARG A 220 -8.68 12.48 -0.54
C ARG A 220 -8.23 11.03 -0.41
N ALA A 221 -7.44 10.55 -1.36
CA ALA A 221 -6.85 9.21 -1.29
C ALA A 221 -6.01 9.03 -0.02
N MET A 222 -5.29 10.09 0.38
CA MET A 222 -4.48 10.15 1.59
C MET A 222 -5.28 9.97 2.89
N ASP A 223 -6.61 10.17 2.89
CA ASP A 223 -7.48 9.89 4.05
C ASP A 223 -7.58 8.37 4.34
N PHE A 224 -7.16 7.53 3.39
CA PHE A 224 -7.11 6.07 3.48
C PHE A 224 -5.67 5.54 3.45
N VAL A 225 -4.84 5.96 2.48
CA VAL A 225 -3.46 5.46 2.32
C VAL A 225 -2.41 6.23 3.14
N GLY A 226 -2.86 7.22 3.92
CA GLY A 226 -2.00 8.07 4.74
C GLY A 226 -2.62 8.53 6.07
N ALA A 227 -3.76 7.95 6.48
CA ALA A 227 -4.55 8.38 7.65
C ALA A 227 -4.82 9.90 7.74
N GLY A 228 -4.89 10.61 6.60
CA GLY A 228 -5.11 12.05 6.57
C GLY A 228 -3.84 12.90 6.79
N ALA A 229 -2.65 12.32 6.62
CA ALA A 229 -1.36 13.02 6.69
C ALA A 229 -1.34 14.30 5.82
N GLN A 230 -0.91 15.41 6.41
CA GLN A 230 -0.83 16.72 5.77
C GLN A 230 0.54 17.01 5.15
N ASN A 231 1.55 16.20 5.45
CA ASN A 231 2.91 16.29 4.90
C ASN A 231 3.56 14.90 4.77
N TYR A 232 4.68 14.84 4.04
CA TYR A 232 5.40 13.59 3.80
C TYR A 232 5.88 12.90 5.08
N LYS A 233 6.22 13.64 6.16
CA LYS A 233 6.73 13.05 7.41
C LYS A 233 5.65 12.27 8.15
N GLU A 234 4.46 12.85 8.27
CA GLU A 234 3.27 12.17 8.81
C GLU A 234 2.91 10.95 7.97
N TRP A 235 2.99 11.07 6.64
CA TRP A 235 2.67 9.97 5.74
C TRP A 235 3.66 8.79 5.86
N LEU A 236 4.97 9.08 5.90
CA LEU A 236 6.01 8.07 6.10
C LEU A 236 5.88 7.40 7.48
N ALA A 237 5.56 8.17 8.53
CA ALA A 237 5.30 7.63 9.87
C ALA A 237 4.08 6.68 9.89
N PHE A 238 3.03 6.99 9.11
CA PHE A 238 1.87 6.11 8.97
C PHE A 238 2.19 4.81 8.22
N ILE A 239 2.74 4.90 7.00
CA ILE A 239 3.01 3.69 6.19
C ILE A 239 4.13 2.82 6.76
N GLY A 240 5.02 3.42 7.57
CA GLY A 240 6.10 2.72 8.26
C GLY A 240 5.74 2.15 9.62
N HIS A 241 4.54 2.46 10.14
CA HIS A 241 4.07 1.86 11.38
C HIS A 241 3.85 0.34 11.21
N GLN A 242 4.25 -0.42 12.23
CA GLN A 242 3.92 -1.85 12.30
C GLN A 242 2.42 -2.01 12.59
N ALA A 243 1.68 -2.57 11.65
CA ALA A 243 0.24 -2.72 11.76
C ALA A 243 -0.16 -3.65 12.93
N ASN A 244 -1.23 -3.29 13.62
CA ASN A 244 -1.84 -4.15 14.64
C ASN A 244 -2.41 -5.43 13.99
N PRO A 245 -2.66 -6.49 14.77
CA PRO A 245 -3.24 -7.73 14.25
C PRO A 245 -4.53 -7.49 13.46
N ASN A 246 -4.56 -7.96 12.21
CA ASN A 246 -5.67 -7.83 11.26
C ASN A 246 -5.93 -6.40 10.73
N GLU A 247 -4.98 -5.46 10.87
CA GLU A 247 -5.05 -4.16 10.21
C GLU A 247 -4.22 -4.14 8.91
N PRO A 248 -4.62 -3.39 7.86
CA PRO A 248 -3.78 -3.14 6.70
C PRO A 248 -2.47 -2.42 7.10
N GLY A 249 -1.38 -2.65 6.36
CA GLY A 249 -0.07 -2.04 6.63
C GLY A 249 1.04 -3.05 6.97
N SER A 250 2.22 -2.51 7.31
CA SER A 250 3.47 -3.26 7.41
C SER A 250 3.47 -4.32 8.52
N PRO A 251 4.04 -5.52 8.30
CA PRO A 251 4.15 -6.55 9.35
C PRO A 251 5.25 -6.29 10.38
N TYR A 252 6.21 -5.42 10.06
CA TYR A 252 7.34 -5.01 10.90
C TYR A 252 7.51 -3.48 10.85
N ALA A 253 8.25 -2.90 11.79
CA ALA A 253 8.46 -1.45 11.81
C ALA A 253 9.39 -1.01 10.67
N ILE A 254 9.06 0.09 9.98
CA ILE A 254 9.90 0.71 8.94
C ILE A 254 10.16 2.16 9.35
N ALA A 255 11.36 2.44 9.83
CA ALA A 255 11.80 3.79 10.14
C ALA A 255 12.35 4.45 8.87
N PHE A 256 11.61 5.38 8.29
CA PHE A 256 12.07 6.15 7.13
C PHE A 256 13.07 7.23 7.55
N GLN A 257 14.30 7.13 7.06
CA GLN A 257 15.41 8.02 7.42
C GLN A 257 15.73 8.96 6.25
N THR A 258 15.44 10.26 6.41
CA THR A 258 15.76 11.30 5.41
C THR A 258 17.03 12.09 5.70
N ASN A 259 17.54 12.01 6.93
CA ASN A 259 18.70 12.77 7.40
C ASN A 259 19.91 11.86 7.49
N LEU A 260 20.98 12.20 6.78
CA LEU A 260 22.15 11.33 6.58
C LEU A 260 23.37 11.87 7.32
N ASN A 261 23.23 12.02 8.63
CA ASN A 261 24.38 12.32 9.46
C ASN A 261 25.16 11.01 9.67
N ASP A 262 26.43 11.01 9.23
CA ASP A 262 27.51 10.08 9.61
C ASP A 262 27.53 8.64 9.03
N LEU A 263 26.71 8.30 8.03
CA LEU A 263 26.68 6.93 7.45
C LEU A 263 27.34 6.82 6.06
N VAL A 264 28.68 6.84 6.05
CA VAL A 264 29.56 6.80 4.85
C VAL A 264 29.28 5.66 3.85
N ARG A 265 28.63 4.56 4.28
CA ARG A 265 28.37 3.37 3.46
C ARG A 265 26.92 3.22 2.98
N ILE A 266 26.06 4.18 3.31
CA ILE A 266 24.63 4.15 2.97
C ILE A 266 24.40 5.12 1.81
N LYS A 267 23.81 4.60 0.73
CA LYS A 267 23.41 5.37 -0.46
C LYS A 267 21.89 5.34 -0.51
N PRO A 268 21.20 6.41 -0.07
CA PRO A 268 19.74 6.43 0.00
C PRO A 268 19.10 6.11 -1.33
N MET A 269 17.91 5.54 -1.27
CA MET A 269 17.08 5.37 -2.45
C MET A 269 16.71 6.75 -3.02
N ASN A 270 17.00 6.94 -4.31
CA ASN A 270 16.72 8.16 -5.06
C ASN A 270 16.37 7.79 -6.51
N VAL A 271 15.21 7.14 -6.69
CA VAL A 271 14.69 6.77 -8.02
C VAL A 271 13.83 7.90 -8.59
N THR A 272 13.57 7.87 -9.90
CA THR A 272 12.76 8.89 -10.57
C THR A 272 11.36 8.99 -9.95
N VAL A 273 10.93 10.21 -9.64
CA VAL A 273 9.56 10.55 -9.26
C VAL A 273 8.87 11.20 -10.46
N TYR A 274 7.65 10.77 -10.74
CA TYR A 274 6.80 11.36 -11.77
C TYR A 274 5.96 12.48 -11.13
N SER A 275 6.07 13.70 -11.65
CA SER A 275 5.18 14.80 -11.25
C SER A 275 3.75 14.49 -11.71
N CYS A 276 2.74 14.83 -10.89
CA CYS A 276 1.34 14.63 -11.28
C CYS A 276 0.89 15.49 -12.48
N GLY A 277 1.68 16.51 -12.84
CA GLY A 277 1.46 17.34 -14.04
C GLY A 277 2.31 16.99 -15.26
N ASP A 278 3.19 15.99 -15.16
CA ASP A 278 3.92 15.43 -16.30
C ASP A 278 2.94 14.83 -17.32
N SER A 279 3.05 15.19 -18.59
CA SER A 279 2.14 14.70 -19.64
C SER A 279 2.20 13.18 -19.87
N SER A 280 3.29 12.52 -19.48
CA SER A 280 3.50 11.08 -19.70
C SER A 280 2.69 10.17 -18.76
N LEU A 281 2.43 10.62 -17.53
CA LEU A 281 1.61 9.94 -16.52
C LEU A 281 0.61 10.92 -15.87
N GLY A 282 0.15 11.89 -16.66
CA GLY A 282 -0.60 13.06 -16.20
C GLY A 282 -1.89 12.71 -15.49
N CYS A 283 -2.14 13.40 -14.39
CA CYS A 283 -3.33 13.23 -13.57
C CYS A 283 -4.40 14.25 -13.97
N SER A 284 -5.66 13.98 -13.65
CA SER A 284 -6.76 14.91 -13.94
C SER A 284 -6.55 16.23 -13.18
N CYS A 285 -7.13 17.33 -13.67
CA CYS A 285 -7.08 18.60 -12.94
C CYS A 285 -7.75 18.54 -11.56
N GLY A 286 -8.71 17.62 -11.37
CA GLY A 286 -9.36 17.38 -10.08
C GLY A 286 -8.49 16.62 -9.07
N ASP A 287 -7.48 15.88 -9.56
CA ASP A 287 -6.54 15.08 -8.76
C ASP A 287 -5.17 15.75 -8.59
N CYS A 288 -4.84 16.71 -9.46
CA CYS A 288 -3.57 17.43 -9.48
C CYS A 288 -3.79 18.87 -10.01
N PRO A 289 -3.83 19.90 -9.13
CA PRO A 289 -3.99 21.29 -9.55
C PRO A 289 -2.83 21.84 -10.40
N SER A 290 -1.66 21.20 -10.35
CA SER A 290 -0.51 21.50 -11.22
C SER A 290 -0.51 20.69 -12.51
N SER A 291 -1.63 20.05 -12.89
CA SER A 291 -1.73 19.30 -14.14
C SER A 291 -1.69 20.23 -15.35
N SER A 292 -0.98 19.82 -16.40
CA SER A 292 -0.86 20.57 -17.65
C SER A 292 -2.23 20.89 -18.26
N VAL A 293 -3.16 19.94 -18.22
CA VAL A 293 -4.54 20.10 -18.74
C VAL A 293 -5.43 21.06 -17.92
N CYS A 294 -4.98 21.54 -16.75
CA CYS A 294 -5.70 22.59 -16.01
C CYS A 294 -5.68 23.95 -16.72
N PHE A 295 -4.65 24.22 -17.54
CA PHE A 295 -4.45 25.53 -18.15
C PHE A 295 -5.05 25.65 -19.55
N ASP A 296 -5.43 24.53 -20.17
CA ASP A 296 -6.11 24.49 -21.48
C ASP A 296 -7.57 24.98 -21.44
N SER A 297 -8.14 25.18 -20.24
CA SER A 297 -9.39 25.93 -20.09
C SER A 297 -9.16 27.44 -20.25
N ALA A 298 -8.74 27.85 -21.45
CA ALA A 298 -9.20 29.13 -21.98
C ALA A 298 -10.73 29.11 -21.84
N SER A 299 -11.28 30.07 -21.06
CA SER A 299 -12.71 30.12 -20.79
C SER A 299 -13.48 29.91 -22.09
N PRO A 300 -14.53 29.04 -22.12
CA PRO A 300 -15.52 29.20 -23.17
C PRO A 300 -15.91 30.68 -23.13
N SER A 301 -15.75 31.38 -24.27
CA SER A 301 -16.07 32.81 -24.35
C SER A 301 -17.46 32.97 -23.73
N PRO A 302 -17.65 33.86 -22.73
CA PRO A 302 -18.89 33.88 -21.97
C PRO A 302 -20.02 33.97 -22.97
N HIS A 303 -20.83 32.88 -23.07
CA HIS A 303 -21.87 32.77 -24.08
C HIS A 303 -22.65 34.07 -24.03
N GLU A 304 -22.55 34.85 -25.09
CA GLU A 304 -23.05 36.21 -25.11
C GLU A 304 -24.52 36.10 -24.76
N LYS A 305 -24.90 36.58 -23.57
CA LYS A 305 -26.26 36.46 -23.08
C LYS A 305 -27.11 37.38 -23.93
N GLN A 306 -27.55 36.89 -25.09
CA GLN A 306 -28.50 37.56 -25.95
C GLN A 306 -29.75 37.75 -25.10
N ALA A 307 -29.89 38.96 -24.58
CA ALA A 307 -30.99 39.33 -23.71
C ALA A 307 -32.27 39.25 -24.55
N CYS A 308 -33.06 38.20 -24.33
CA CYS A 308 -34.29 37.99 -25.06
C CYS A 308 -35.28 39.10 -24.69
N ALA A 309 -35.36 40.12 -25.55
CA ALA A 309 -36.14 41.32 -25.32
C ALA A 309 -37.59 41.11 -25.75
N THR A 310 -38.41 40.55 -24.85
CA THR A 310 -39.87 40.49 -25.04
C THR A 310 -40.47 41.90 -25.08
N ARG A 311 -40.82 42.38 -26.27
CA ARG A 311 -41.70 43.54 -26.44
C ARG A 311 -43.16 43.11 -26.33
N ILE A 312 -43.82 43.49 -25.24
CA ILE A 312 -45.27 43.33 -25.11
C ILE A 312 -45.95 44.45 -25.92
N GLY A 313 -46.45 44.10 -27.10
CA GLY A 313 -47.34 44.97 -27.88
C GLY A 313 -48.74 44.99 -27.26
N HIS A 314 -49.37 46.17 -27.24
CA HIS A 314 -50.74 46.30 -26.71
C HIS A 314 -51.76 45.75 -27.73
N ARG A 315 -52.61 44.82 -27.26
CA ARG A 315 -53.63 44.00 -27.98
C ARG A 315 -53.11 42.73 -28.66
N ASP A 316 -53.27 41.62 -27.94
CA ASP A 316 -53.78 40.33 -28.41
C ASP A 316 -53.18 39.71 -29.70
N LYS A 317 -51.84 39.58 -29.75
CA LYS A 317 -51.16 38.54 -30.52
C LYS A 317 -49.84 38.15 -29.84
N VAL A 318 -49.71 36.88 -29.48
CA VAL A 318 -48.43 36.30 -29.03
C VAL A 318 -47.74 35.69 -30.25
N GLU A 319 -46.62 36.27 -30.65
CA GLU A 319 -45.77 35.76 -31.73
C GLU A 319 -44.61 34.97 -31.11
N LEU A 320 -44.50 33.69 -31.47
CA LEU A 320 -43.47 32.77 -30.97
C LEU A 320 -42.18 32.95 -31.76
N SER A 321 -41.29 33.82 -31.29
CA SER A 321 -39.92 33.91 -31.80
C SER A 321 -39.12 32.67 -31.38
N TYR A 322 -38.70 31.86 -32.37
CA TYR A 322 -37.69 30.82 -32.16
C TYR A 322 -36.33 31.45 -31.87
N CYS A 323 -35.64 30.95 -30.85
CA CYS A 323 -34.19 31.14 -30.69
C CYS A 323 -33.49 29.82 -31.04
N ALA A 324 -32.35 29.92 -31.71
CA ALA A 324 -31.42 28.82 -31.99
C ALA A 324 -30.27 28.84 -30.97
#